data_AF-A0A969A089-F1
#
_entry.id   AF-A0A969A089-F1
#
_cell.length_a   1.000
_cell.length_b   1.000
_cell.length_c   1.000
_cell.angle_alpha   90.00
_cell.angle_beta   90.00
_cell.angle_gamma   90.00
#
_symmetry.space_group_name_H-M   'P 1'
#
loop_
_entity.id
_entity.type
_entity.pdbx_description
1 polymer ?
#
loop_
_entity_poly.entity_id
_entity_poly.type
_entity_poly.pdbx_seq_one_letter_code
_entity_poly.pdbx_strand_id
1 'polypeptide(L)'
;MGRNCHGRSPTLIDLIQHQFQHQDSLQGLSPSPGWFAEQLRRGHCLIMLDGLDEVAEAPHRRQVSAWVNQQIRTHPQTPFLITSRPFGYRAAPVEEVKTLLQIKPFTLAQVEQFIHSWYQQNEIRAQNREDAGVQRDASSKAKDLIRRIKITPAIASMATNPLLLTMIATVHNYRGALPGRRVELYSEICDVLLGRRQEAKNMSDGLSAAQKQAVLQKIALNRMTKKNLEFKTVIGMLLIREKLETVTGGTMEPDIFLKQIENVSGLITEKEEGIYQFAHKSFQEYLAAVEIKERQQEYILTRNIEDVWWEETIRLYAAQNDASTLIWAALQRRDSENAVYALTLAYDCLAEGLSVQADMRQELEAVLDRGLESADPDIFKLAAEVKLTRRLKNLLRIDEKTEIDMGLITCAEYQLFVDDMKAIGDSRQPEDWSGEGFPPGTAQQPVSGVGADDAGAFCDWLTQRSNDIGDRFMERDAAIFVGNLKVRLPQLNEAQRYPIELQNMGYWVRQKDAEGLRIVRERVSNTSSEF
;
A
#
# COMPACT_ATOMS: atom_id res chain seq x y z
N MET A 1 -17.23 20.44 -4.66
CA MET A 1 -18.59 21.00 -4.60
C MET A 1 -18.65 22.08 -3.54
N GLY A 2 -19.29 23.22 -3.84
CA GLY A 2 -19.40 24.37 -2.95
C GLY A 2 -20.40 24.13 -1.81
N ARG A 3 -20.06 24.66 -0.65
CA ARG A 3 -20.93 24.77 0.53
C ARG A 3 -22.12 25.67 0.19
N ASN A 4 -23.33 25.12 0.21
CA ASN A 4 -24.51 25.68 0.88
C ASN A 4 -25.77 24.90 0.50
N CYS A 5 -26.33 24.23 1.51
CA CYS A 5 -27.76 24.01 1.78
C CYS A 5 -27.79 23.14 3.04
N HIS A 6 -28.69 23.36 3.99
CA HIS A 6 -28.99 22.43 5.08
C HIS A 6 -29.71 21.16 4.55
N GLY A 7 -29.17 20.57 3.48
CA GLY A 7 -29.78 19.53 2.68
C GLY A 7 -29.32 18.15 3.12
N ARG A 8 -30.28 17.25 3.29
CA ARG A 8 -30.10 15.81 3.46
C ARG A 8 -29.04 15.29 2.48
N SER A 9 -28.13 14.43 2.94
CA SER A 9 -27.18 13.74 2.06
C SER A 9 -27.92 13.05 0.91
N PRO A 10 -27.41 13.10 -0.34
CA PRO A 10 -28.08 12.51 -1.49
C PRO A 10 -28.28 11.00 -1.28
N THR A 11 -29.36 10.41 -1.78
CA THR A 11 -29.53 8.95 -1.75
C THR A 11 -28.73 8.29 -2.87
N LEU A 12 -28.53 6.96 -2.80
CA LEU A 12 -27.92 6.21 -3.90
C LEU A 12 -28.68 6.41 -5.23
N ILE A 13 -30.01 6.49 -5.17
CA ILE A 13 -30.85 6.73 -6.35
C ILE A 13 -30.56 8.11 -6.95
N ASP A 14 -30.42 9.14 -6.11
CA ASP A 14 -30.10 10.50 -6.56
C ASP A 14 -28.75 10.53 -7.29
N LEU A 15 -27.73 9.83 -6.75
CA LEU A 15 -26.41 9.73 -7.38
C LEU A 15 -26.46 8.97 -8.72
N ILE A 16 -27.18 7.84 -8.79
CA ILE A 16 -27.34 7.08 -10.03
C ILE A 16 -28.04 7.93 -11.10
N GLN A 17 -29.10 8.63 -10.73
CA GLN A 17 -29.83 9.51 -11.65
C GLN A 17 -28.96 10.66 -12.13
N HIS A 18 -28.21 11.28 -11.22
CA HIS A 18 -27.25 12.33 -11.57
C HIS A 18 -26.20 11.81 -12.54
N GLN A 19 -25.56 10.67 -12.26
CA GLN A 19 -24.53 10.10 -13.13
C GLN A 19 -25.10 9.72 -14.50
N PHE A 20 -26.29 9.11 -14.54
CA PHE A 20 -26.96 8.71 -15.77
C PHE A 20 -27.24 9.91 -16.70
N GLN A 21 -27.64 11.05 -16.13
CA GLN A 21 -27.90 12.27 -16.90
C GLN A 21 -26.65 12.90 -17.52
N HIS A 22 -25.47 12.63 -16.95
CA HIS A 22 -24.20 13.24 -17.36
C HIS A 22 -23.29 12.26 -18.12
N GLN A 23 -23.77 11.05 -18.43
CA GLN A 23 -22.99 10.05 -19.14
C GLN A 23 -23.40 9.98 -20.61
N ASP A 24 -22.54 10.48 -21.49
CA ASP A 24 -22.83 10.62 -22.92
C ASP A 24 -23.20 9.30 -23.62
N SER A 25 -22.57 8.19 -23.21
CA SER A 25 -22.86 6.87 -23.76
C SER A 25 -24.28 6.36 -23.47
N LEU A 26 -25.01 7.01 -22.56
CA LEU A 26 -26.37 6.64 -22.15
C LEU A 26 -27.43 7.62 -22.66
N GLN A 27 -27.03 8.65 -23.43
CA GLN A 27 -27.96 9.58 -24.05
C GLN A 27 -28.96 8.85 -24.95
N GLY A 28 -30.25 9.19 -24.80
CA GLY A 28 -31.36 8.58 -25.55
C GLY A 28 -32.12 7.47 -24.81
N LEU A 29 -31.60 6.98 -23.68
CA LEU A 29 -32.34 6.10 -22.78
C LEU A 29 -33.26 6.93 -21.86
N SER A 30 -34.52 6.51 -21.69
CA SER A 30 -35.52 7.18 -20.85
C SER A 30 -36.17 6.21 -19.88
N PRO A 31 -35.46 5.80 -18.81
CA PRO A 31 -36.02 4.92 -17.79
C PRO A 31 -37.22 5.61 -17.11
N SER A 32 -38.26 4.83 -16.82
CA SER A 32 -39.45 5.36 -16.14
C SER A 32 -39.10 5.90 -14.75
N PRO A 33 -39.88 6.87 -14.20
CA PRO A 33 -39.72 7.30 -12.82
C PRO A 33 -39.70 6.10 -11.86
N GLY A 34 -38.73 6.05 -10.96
CA GLY A 34 -38.57 4.96 -9.99
C GLY A 34 -37.95 3.67 -10.55
N TRP A 35 -37.57 3.61 -11.84
CA TRP A 35 -36.98 2.40 -12.42
C TRP A 35 -35.72 1.94 -11.68
N PHE A 36 -34.78 2.85 -11.40
CA PHE A 36 -33.55 2.53 -10.65
C PHE A 36 -33.85 2.06 -9.23
N ALA A 37 -34.82 2.68 -8.55
CA ALA A 37 -35.23 2.27 -7.22
C ALA A 37 -35.78 0.83 -7.23
N GLU A 38 -36.56 0.48 -8.26
CA GLU A 38 -37.10 -0.87 -8.44
C GLU A 38 -36.00 -1.89 -8.78
N GLN A 39 -35.01 -1.56 -9.62
CA GLN A 39 -33.90 -2.46 -9.90
C GLN A 39 -33.04 -2.74 -8.67
N LEU A 40 -32.75 -1.72 -7.86
CA LEU A 40 -32.07 -1.88 -6.58
C LEU A 40 -32.89 -2.75 -5.63
N ARG A 41 -34.20 -2.50 -5.50
CA ARG A 41 -35.08 -3.28 -4.62
C ARG A 41 -35.16 -4.76 -5.03
N ARG A 42 -35.10 -5.05 -6.33
CA ARG A 42 -35.10 -6.42 -6.88
C ARG A 42 -33.74 -7.12 -6.81
N GLY A 43 -32.67 -6.43 -6.42
CA GLY A 43 -31.31 -7.00 -6.42
C GLY A 43 -30.74 -7.21 -7.83
N HIS A 44 -31.21 -6.45 -8.82
CA HIS A 44 -30.74 -6.53 -10.21
C HIS A 44 -29.52 -5.63 -10.48
N CYS A 45 -28.98 -4.99 -9.46
CA CYS A 45 -27.85 -4.08 -9.55
C CYS A 45 -26.67 -4.61 -8.74
N LEU A 46 -25.46 -4.37 -9.22
CA LEU A 46 -24.23 -4.44 -8.44
C LEU A 46 -23.69 -3.02 -8.30
N ILE A 47 -23.43 -2.59 -7.06
CA ILE A 47 -22.83 -1.28 -6.80
C ILE A 47 -21.35 -1.47 -6.51
N MET A 48 -20.50 -0.83 -7.31
CA MET A 48 -19.04 -0.86 -7.16
C MET A 48 -18.55 0.54 -6.78
N LEU A 49 -17.91 0.66 -5.62
CA LEU A 49 -17.29 1.89 -5.14
C LEU A 49 -15.77 1.68 -5.16
N ASP A 50 -15.09 2.34 -6.08
CA ASP A 50 -13.64 2.20 -6.27
C ASP A 50 -12.89 3.27 -5.46
N GLY A 51 -11.94 2.85 -4.61
CA GLY A 51 -10.97 3.72 -3.95
C GLY A 51 -11.52 4.60 -2.82
N LEU A 52 -12.08 4.02 -1.75
CA LEU A 52 -12.49 4.80 -0.57
C LEU A 52 -11.33 5.62 0.04
N ASP A 53 -10.08 5.15 -0.10
CA ASP A 53 -8.89 5.85 0.36
C ASP A 53 -8.58 7.15 -0.41
N GLU A 54 -9.16 7.32 -1.60
CA GLU A 54 -9.02 8.52 -2.42
C GLU A 54 -9.74 9.74 -1.83
N VAL A 55 -10.67 9.52 -0.88
CA VAL A 55 -11.27 10.58 -0.08
C VAL A 55 -10.27 11.06 0.97
N ALA A 56 -9.46 12.04 0.61
CA ALA A 56 -8.26 12.38 1.34
C ALA A 56 -8.49 12.98 2.76
N GLU A 57 -9.59 13.68 3.01
CA GLU A 57 -9.90 14.25 4.33
C GLU A 57 -10.60 13.24 5.23
N ALA A 58 -10.02 12.95 6.40
CA ALA A 58 -10.56 11.97 7.34
C ALA A 58 -12.03 12.21 7.76
N PRO A 59 -12.50 13.46 8.02
CA PRO A 59 -13.91 13.71 8.31
C PRO A 59 -14.83 13.38 7.11
N HIS A 60 -14.45 13.74 5.89
CA HIS A 60 -15.23 13.42 4.69
C HIS A 60 -15.24 11.91 4.42
N ARG A 61 -14.11 11.23 4.61
CA ARG A 61 -14.02 9.77 4.47
C ARG A 61 -14.95 9.05 5.44
N ARG A 62 -15.01 9.50 6.70
CA ARG A 62 -15.97 9.00 7.71
C ARG A 62 -17.42 9.28 7.32
N GLN A 63 -17.71 10.46 6.75
CA GLN A 63 -19.04 10.77 6.23
C GLN A 63 -19.45 9.88 5.06
N VAL A 64 -18.55 9.65 4.11
CA VAL A 64 -18.78 8.72 2.98
C VAL A 64 -19.04 7.31 3.51
N SER A 65 -18.24 6.84 4.48
CA SER A 65 -18.39 5.50 5.05
C SER A 65 -19.73 5.33 5.78
N ALA A 66 -20.13 6.33 6.58
CA ALA A 66 -21.45 6.36 7.23
C ALA A 66 -22.59 6.39 6.21
N TRP A 67 -22.41 7.13 5.12
CA TRP A 67 -23.38 7.18 4.02
C TRP A 67 -23.51 5.82 3.33
N VAL A 68 -22.40 5.14 3.04
CA VAL A 68 -22.39 3.80 2.45
C VAL A 68 -23.08 2.79 3.36
N ASN A 69 -22.80 2.81 4.67
CA ASN A 69 -23.51 1.98 5.66
C ASN A 69 -25.03 2.17 5.55
N GLN A 70 -25.49 3.42 5.45
CA GLN A 70 -26.91 3.71 5.27
C GLN A 70 -27.47 3.15 3.96
N GLN A 71 -26.72 3.23 2.85
CA GLN A 71 -27.19 2.70 1.57
C GLN A 71 -27.28 1.17 1.58
N ILE A 72 -26.31 0.49 2.20
CA ILE A 72 -26.32 -0.98 2.35
C ILE A 72 -27.55 -1.43 3.15
N ARG A 73 -27.85 -0.75 4.26
CA ARG A 73 -29.07 -1.02 5.06
C ARG A 73 -30.35 -0.75 4.29
N THR A 74 -30.36 0.28 3.45
CA THR A 74 -31.54 0.69 2.67
C THR A 74 -31.82 -0.27 1.50
N HIS A 75 -30.77 -0.88 0.93
CA HIS A 75 -30.86 -1.75 -0.24
C HIS A 75 -30.29 -3.15 0.06
N PRO A 76 -30.92 -3.94 0.97
CA PRO A 76 -30.35 -5.20 1.45
C PRO A 76 -30.28 -6.31 0.38
N GLN A 77 -30.98 -6.16 -0.74
CA GLN A 77 -30.95 -7.09 -1.87
C GLN A 77 -29.88 -6.73 -2.91
N THR A 78 -29.26 -5.55 -2.79
CA THR A 78 -28.23 -5.07 -3.73
C THR A 78 -26.84 -5.44 -3.21
N PRO A 79 -26.03 -6.21 -3.94
CA PRO A 79 -24.63 -6.39 -3.60
C PRO A 79 -23.83 -5.08 -3.76
N PHE A 80 -22.98 -4.83 -2.78
CA PHE A 80 -21.99 -3.74 -2.80
C PHE A 80 -20.58 -4.33 -2.81
N LEU A 81 -19.74 -3.84 -3.71
CA LEU A 81 -18.30 -4.09 -3.75
C LEU A 81 -17.59 -2.78 -3.52
N ILE A 82 -16.71 -2.72 -2.52
CA ILE A 82 -15.98 -1.52 -2.15
C ILE A 82 -14.50 -1.85 -2.20
N THR A 83 -13.69 -1.00 -2.84
CA THR A 83 -12.23 -1.11 -2.84
C THR A 83 -11.63 0.06 -2.06
N SER A 84 -10.46 -0.17 -1.46
CA SER A 84 -9.72 0.85 -0.71
C SER A 84 -8.31 0.34 -0.41
N ARG A 85 -7.33 1.24 -0.31
CA ARG A 85 -6.06 0.92 0.35
C ARG A 85 -6.31 0.59 1.84
N PRO A 86 -5.53 -0.31 2.45
CA PRO A 86 -5.84 -0.79 3.79
C PRO A 86 -5.95 0.31 4.84
N PHE A 87 -4.98 1.22 4.92
CA PHE A 87 -5.07 2.31 5.90
C PHE A 87 -6.29 3.21 5.65
N GLY A 88 -6.59 3.54 4.38
CA GLY A 88 -7.71 4.39 4.03
C GLY A 88 -9.07 3.79 4.41
N TYR A 89 -9.23 2.47 4.28
CA TYR A 89 -10.44 1.79 4.75
C TYR A 89 -10.57 1.86 6.27
N ARG A 90 -9.47 1.73 7.00
CA ARG A 90 -9.51 1.51 8.46
C ARG A 90 -9.58 2.80 9.26
N ALA A 91 -9.09 3.91 8.70
CA ALA A 91 -9.36 5.23 9.22
C ALA A 91 -10.86 5.61 9.13
N ALA A 92 -11.64 4.91 8.28
CA ALA A 92 -13.07 5.11 8.13
C ALA A 92 -13.76 3.81 7.65
N PRO A 93 -13.95 2.81 8.53
CA PRO A 93 -14.49 1.51 8.14
C PRO A 93 -15.97 1.59 7.77
N VAL A 94 -16.40 0.70 6.87
CA VAL A 94 -17.80 0.51 6.48
C VAL A 94 -18.35 -0.69 7.25
N GLU A 95 -18.91 -0.44 8.43
CA GLU A 95 -19.44 -1.43 9.39
C GLU A 95 -20.38 -2.49 8.78
N GLU A 96 -21.13 -2.15 7.72
CA GLU A 96 -22.06 -3.09 7.07
C GLU A 96 -21.38 -4.11 6.15
N VAL A 97 -20.08 -3.99 5.90
CA VAL A 97 -19.33 -4.94 5.07
C VAL A 97 -19.21 -6.28 5.79
N LYS A 98 -19.87 -7.30 5.25
CA LYS A 98 -19.85 -8.67 5.81
C LYS A 98 -18.62 -9.48 5.40
N THR A 99 -18.03 -9.18 4.25
CA THR A 99 -16.90 -9.92 3.71
C THR A 99 -15.79 -8.95 3.35
N LEU A 100 -14.67 -9.04 4.07
CA LEU A 100 -13.47 -8.28 3.78
C LEU A 100 -12.48 -9.18 3.02
N LEU A 101 -12.09 -8.75 1.82
CA LEU A 101 -11.13 -9.43 0.97
C LEU A 101 -9.94 -8.51 0.72
N GLN A 102 -8.75 -9.09 0.52
CA GLN A 102 -7.60 -8.35 0.02
C GLN A 102 -6.99 -9.03 -1.18
N ILE A 103 -6.59 -8.18 -2.10
CA ILE A 103 -5.81 -8.58 -3.27
C ILE A 103 -4.43 -9.00 -2.81
N LYS A 104 -4.11 -10.28 -3.01
CA LYS A 104 -2.79 -10.83 -2.68
C LYS A 104 -1.77 -10.41 -3.75
N PRO A 105 -0.50 -10.26 -3.37
CA PRO A 105 0.61 -10.16 -4.31
C PRO A 105 0.66 -11.41 -5.19
N PHE A 106 1.09 -11.23 -6.44
CA PHE A 106 1.24 -12.31 -7.39
C PHE A 106 2.18 -13.40 -6.87
N THR A 107 1.80 -14.63 -7.12
CA THR A 107 2.70 -15.78 -7.01
C THR A 107 3.65 -15.78 -8.20
N LEU A 108 4.77 -16.50 -8.09
CA LEU A 108 5.72 -16.59 -9.21
C LEU A 108 5.06 -17.14 -10.48
N ALA A 109 4.12 -18.09 -10.35
CA ALA A 109 3.36 -18.60 -11.48
C ALA A 109 2.48 -17.52 -12.13
N GLN A 110 1.82 -16.68 -11.33
CA GLN A 110 1.04 -15.55 -11.84
C GLN A 110 1.92 -14.48 -12.49
N VAL A 111 3.11 -14.22 -11.92
CA VAL A 111 4.12 -13.34 -12.53
C VAL A 111 4.54 -13.86 -13.91
N GLU A 112 4.88 -15.15 -14.02
CA GLU A 112 5.26 -15.78 -15.29
C GLU A 112 4.11 -15.72 -16.32
N GLN A 113 2.89 -16.07 -15.90
CA GLN A 113 1.71 -16.00 -16.76
C GLN A 113 1.46 -14.57 -17.25
N PHE A 114 1.56 -13.59 -16.35
CA PHE A 114 1.43 -12.18 -16.70
C PHE A 114 2.47 -11.77 -17.74
N ILE A 115 3.75 -12.08 -17.51
CA ILE A 115 4.85 -11.70 -18.41
C ILE A 115 4.66 -12.32 -19.80
N HIS A 116 4.32 -13.60 -19.87
CA HIS A 116 4.04 -14.27 -21.14
C HIS A 116 2.90 -13.60 -21.90
N SER A 117 1.80 -13.34 -21.22
CA SER A 117 0.62 -12.70 -21.81
C SER A 117 0.92 -11.27 -22.26
N TRP A 118 1.65 -10.51 -21.43
CA TRP A 118 2.03 -9.13 -21.70
C TRP A 118 2.91 -9.02 -22.94
N TYR A 119 3.96 -9.86 -23.08
CA TYR A 119 4.82 -9.85 -24.26
C TYR A 119 4.07 -10.28 -25.51
N GLN A 120 3.24 -11.32 -25.42
CA GLN A 120 2.43 -11.75 -26.57
C GLN A 120 1.54 -10.61 -27.06
N GLN A 121 0.78 -9.96 -26.16
CA GLN A 121 -0.13 -8.89 -26.54
C GLN A 121 0.60 -7.64 -27.04
N ASN A 122 1.76 -7.30 -26.47
CA ASN A 122 2.53 -6.14 -26.95
C ASN A 122 3.18 -6.37 -28.31
N GLU A 123 3.74 -7.56 -28.57
CA GLU A 123 4.31 -7.87 -29.88
C GLU A 123 3.23 -7.91 -30.97
N ILE A 124 2.05 -8.49 -30.68
CA ILE A 124 0.90 -8.47 -31.59
C ILE A 124 0.48 -7.04 -31.92
N ARG A 125 0.37 -6.17 -30.90
CA ARG A 125 -0.01 -4.76 -31.09
C ARG A 125 1.05 -3.95 -31.84
N ALA A 126 2.34 -4.17 -31.54
CA ALA A 126 3.43 -3.43 -32.15
C ALA A 126 3.59 -3.79 -33.64
N GLN A 127 3.43 -5.06 -33.99
CA GLN A 127 3.63 -5.56 -35.35
C GLN A 127 2.32 -5.63 -36.15
N ASN A 128 1.17 -5.42 -35.50
CA ASN A 128 -0.18 -5.53 -36.05
C ASN A 128 -0.42 -6.85 -36.81
N ARG A 129 0.20 -7.94 -36.33
CA ARG A 129 0.19 -9.29 -36.91
C ARG A 129 0.39 -10.34 -35.82
N GLU A 130 -0.08 -11.55 -36.09
CA GLU A 130 0.09 -12.71 -35.20
C GLU A 130 0.66 -13.89 -36.02
N ASP A 131 1.99 -13.97 -36.10
CA ASP A 131 2.69 -15.06 -36.79
C ASP A 131 3.73 -15.75 -35.88
N ALA A 132 4.32 -16.83 -36.39
CA ALA A 132 5.30 -17.62 -35.64
C ALA A 132 6.60 -16.87 -35.30
N GLY A 133 6.90 -15.75 -35.98
CA GLY A 133 8.00 -14.86 -35.63
C GLY A 133 7.67 -14.04 -34.39
N VAL A 134 6.52 -13.34 -34.42
CA VAL A 134 5.97 -12.54 -33.30
C VAL A 134 5.92 -13.37 -32.01
N GLN A 135 5.40 -14.60 -32.10
CA GLN A 135 5.31 -15.50 -30.94
C GLN A 135 6.68 -15.93 -30.40
N ARG A 136 7.67 -16.15 -31.28
CA ARG A 136 9.04 -16.51 -30.88
C ARG A 136 9.73 -15.35 -30.16
N ASP A 137 9.60 -14.14 -30.69
CA ASP A 137 10.20 -12.94 -30.09
C ASP A 137 9.58 -12.64 -28.72
N ALA A 138 8.24 -12.69 -28.63
CA ALA A 138 7.52 -12.55 -27.37
C ALA A 138 7.98 -13.60 -26.33
N SER A 139 8.09 -14.86 -26.74
CA SER A 139 8.55 -15.94 -25.85
C SER A 139 10.00 -15.75 -25.39
N SER A 140 10.89 -15.30 -26.27
CA SER A 140 12.30 -15.04 -25.95
C SER A 140 12.43 -13.93 -24.91
N LYS A 141 11.78 -12.78 -25.13
CA LYS A 141 11.81 -11.64 -24.20
C LYS A 141 11.16 -11.99 -22.85
N ALA A 142 10.05 -12.74 -22.87
CA ALA A 142 9.40 -13.21 -21.65
C ALA A 142 10.33 -14.10 -20.82
N LYS A 143 11.02 -15.07 -21.46
CA LYS A 143 11.98 -15.95 -20.79
C LYS A 143 13.15 -15.18 -20.18
N ASP A 144 13.68 -14.18 -20.89
CA ASP A 144 14.76 -13.34 -20.36
C ASP A 144 14.31 -12.57 -19.11
N LEU A 145 13.14 -11.92 -19.16
CA LEU A 145 12.61 -11.18 -18.03
C LEU A 145 12.35 -12.09 -16.82
N ILE A 146 11.71 -13.25 -17.02
CA ILE A 146 11.44 -14.24 -15.97
C ILE A 146 12.77 -14.69 -15.33
N ARG A 147 13.79 -14.97 -16.13
CA ARG A 147 15.12 -15.35 -15.62
C ARG A 147 15.70 -14.25 -14.74
N ARG A 148 15.66 -12.98 -15.17
CA ARG A 148 16.18 -11.84 -14.40
C ARG A 148 15.45 -11.62 -13.09
N ILE A 149 14.11 -11.75 -13.09
CA ILE A 149 13.30 -11.67 -11.87
C ILE A 149 13.73 -12.76 -10.89
N LYS A 150 13.92 -14.01 -11.35
CA LYS A 150 14.30 -15.14 -10.49
C LYS A 150 15.68 -14.99 -9.84
N ILE A 151 16.65 -14.39 -10.53
CA ILE A 151 18.04 -14.29 -10.04
C ILE A 151 18.34 -13.00 -9.27
N THR A 152 17.41 -12.03 -9.25
CA THR A 152 17.59 -10.73 -8.60
C THR A 152 16.52 -10.53 -7.52
N PRO A 153 16.82 -10.79 -6.22
CA PRO A 153 15.83 -10.75 -5.14
C PRO A 153 15.05 -9.44 -5.02
N ALA A 154 15.71 -8.29 -5.22
CA ALA A 154 15.05 -6.99 -5.16
C ALA A 154 13.99 -6.82 -6.26
N ILE A 155 14.27 -7.30 -7.48
CA ILE A 155 13.31 -7.30 -8.59
C ILE A 155 12.19 -8.31 -8.32
N ALA A 156 12.52 -9.49 -7.78
CA ALA A 156 11.54 -10.50 -7.39
C ALA A 156 10.51 -9.97 -6.40
N SER A 157 10.96 -9.22 -5.37
CA SER A 157 10.06 -8.60 -4.40
C SER A 157 9.10 -7.63 -5.08
N MET A 158 9.60 -6.72 -5.91
CA MET A 158 8.77 -5.76 -6.66
C MET A 158 7.79 -6.43 -7.62
N ALA A 159 8.22 -7.49 -8.33
CA ALA A 159 7.43 -8.19 -9.35
C ALA A 159 6.16 -8.86 -8.79
N THR A 160 6.05 -9.05 -7.48
CA THR A 160 4.82 -9.53 -6.85
C THR A 160 3.68 -8.50 -6.89
N ASN A 161 3.98 -7.21 -7.10
CA ASN A 161 2.97 -6.18 -7.29
C ASN A 161 2.64 -6.03 -8.79
N PRO A 162 1.38 -6.21 -9.22
CA PRO A 162 1.02 -6.19 -10.65
C PRO A 162 1.34 -4.87 -11.37
N LEU A 163 1.24 -3.75 -10.66
CA LEU A 163 1.60 -2.45 -11.21
C LEU A 163 3.12 -2.35 -11.44
N LEU A 164 3.92 -2.69 -10.43
CA LEU A 164 5.37 -2.68 -10.56
C LEU A 164 5.83 -3.72 -11.60
N LEU A 165 5.18 -4.88 -11.69
CA LEU A 165 5.45 -5.87 -12.73
C LEU A 165 5.17 -5.31 -14.14
N THR A 166 4.09 -4.54 -14.31
CA THR A 166 3.80 -3.84 -15.56
C THR A 166 4.90 -2.84 -15.91
N MET A 167 5.39 -2.09 -14.92
CA MET A 167 6.51 -1.14 -15.11
C MET A 167 7.80 -1.89 -15.47
N ILE A 168 8.13 -2.96 -14.75
CA ILE A 168 9.29 -3.83 -15.00
C ILE A 168 9.26 -4.38 -16.42
N ALA A 169 8.13 -4.93 -16.85
CA ALA A 169 7.97 -5.46 -18.20
C ALA A 169 8.12 -4.37 -19.27
N THR A 170 7.55 -3.18 -19.01
CA THR A 170 7.64 -2.03 -19.91
C THR A 170 9.08 -1.52 -20.04
N VAL A 171 9.78 -1.32 -18.93
CA VAL A 171 11.18 -0.87 -18.89
C VAL A 171 12.09 -1.90 -19.55
N HIS A 172 11.91 -3.20 -19.23
CA HIS A 172 12.68 -4.27 -19.84
C HIS A 172 12.53 -4.31 -21.36
N ASN A 173 11.31 -4.22 -21.86
CA ASN A 173 11.04 -4.26 -23.30
C ASN A 173 11.69 -3.07 -24.04
N TYR A 174 11.92 -1.95 -23.34
CA TYR A 174 12.49 -0.74 -23.93
C TYR A 174 14.01 -0.64 -23.78
N ARG A 175 14.59 -0.96 -22.62
CA ARG A 175 16.02 -0.76 -22.31
C ARG A 175 16.83 -2.04 -22.12
N GLY A 176 16.18 -3.18 -21.89
CA GLY A 176 16.86 -4.45 -21.57
C GLY A 176 17.61 -4.49 -20.23
N ALA A 177 17.75 -3.36 -19.51
CA ALA A 177 18.25 -3.29 -18.15
C ALA A 177 17.09 -3.14 -17.15
N LEU A 178 17.27 -3.63 -15.92
CA LEU A 178 16.28 -3.54 -14.86
C LEU A 178 16.89 -2.88 -13.63
N PRO A 179 16.19 -1.92 -13.01
CA PRO A 179 16.67 -1.26 -11.80
C PRO A 179 16.63 -2.19 -10.59
N GLY A 180 17.51 -1.92 -9.62
CA GLY A 180 17.61 -2.69 -8.39
C GLY A 180 16.67 -2.21 -7.29
N ARG A 181 16.21 -0.94 -7.37
CA ARG A 181 15.35 -0.32 -6.35
C ARG A 181 14.01 0.15 -6.90
N ARG A 182 12.98 0.16 -6.05
CA ARG A 182 11.63 0.63 -6.39
C ARG A 182 11.62 2.05 -6.93
N VAL A 183 12.39 2.94 -6.33
CA VAL A 183 12.41 4.34 -6.77
C VAL A 183 13.11 4.55 -8.11
N GLU A 184 14.15 3.75 -8.39
CA GLU A 184 14.79 3.73 -9.70
C GLU A 184 13.82 3.21 -10.77
N LEU A 185 13.00 2.19 -10.45
CA LEU A 185 11.94 1.73 -11.36
C LEU A 185 10.96 2.83 -11.74
N TYR A 186 10.54 3.66 -10.78
CA TYR A 186 9.71 4.83 -11.06
C TYR A 186 10.41 5.86 -11.95
N SER A 187 11.69 6.11 -11.72
CA SER A 187 12.49 7.00 -12.56
C SER A 187 12.57 6.49 -14.01
N GLU A 188 12.93 5.22 -14.17
CA GLU A 188 13.08 4.58 -15.48
C GLU A 188 11.76 4.54 -16.24
N ILE A 189 10.64 4.18 -15.60
CA ILE A 189 9.35 4.15 -16.30
C ILE A 189 8.88 5.56 -16.70
N CYS A 190 9.11 6.58 -15.86
CA CYS A 190 8.80 7.96 -16.23
C CYS A 190 9.61 8.41 -17.44
N ASP A 191 10.91 8.10 -17.45
CA ASP A 191 11.80 8.41 -18.57
C ASP A 191 11.36 7.68 -19.86
N VAL A 192 11.04 6.39 -19.77
CA VAL A 192 10.48 5.61 -20.88
C VAL A 192 9.20 6.25 -21.40
N LEU A 193 8.19 6.45 -20.54
CA LEU A 193 6.87 6.96 -20.95
C LEU A 193 6.95 8.36 -21.58
N LEU A 194 7.79 9.24 -21.04
CA LEU A 194 7.98 10.60 -21.54
C LEU A 194 8.90 10.68 -22.77
N GLY A 195 9.77 9.69 -22.96
CA GLY A 195 10.65 9.53 -24.10
C GLY A 195 10.03 8.87 -25.33
N ARG A 196 8.92 8.11 -25.19
CA ARG A 196 8.27 7.30 -26.26
C ARG A 196 8.09 8.02 -27.61
N ARG A 197 7.86 9.34 -27.62
CA ARG A 197 7.63 10.09 -28.86
C ARG A 197 8.90 10.32 -29.69
N GLN A 198 10.05 10.45 -29.04
CA GLN A 198 11.30 10.84 -29.68
C GLN A 198 11.76 9.80 -30.71
N GLU A 199 11.49 8.51 -30.43
CA GLU A 199 11.95 7.39 -31.25
C GLU A 199 10.90 6.90 -32.27
N ALA A 200 9.60 7.02 -31.96
CA ALA A 200 8.55 6.43 -32.81
C ALA A 200 8.30 7.18 -34.13
N LYS A 201 8.73 8.46 -34.28
CA LYS A 201 8.38 9.29 -35.45
C LYS A 201 9.47 10.22 -35.99
N ASN A 202 10.72 10.19 -35.50
CA ASN A 202 11.76 11.19 -35.84
C ASN A 202 11.28 12.66 -35.71
N MET A 203 10.20 12.90 -34.94
CA MET A 203 9.62 14.20 -34.68
C MET A 203 9.90 14.54 -33.23
N SER A 204 10.91 15.37 -33.00
CA SER A 204 11.20 15.94 -31.70
C SER A 204 10.15 17.02 -31.40
N ASP A 205 9.46 16.92 -30.26
CA ASP A 205 8.68 18.03 -29.70
C ASP A 205 9.58 19.07 -29.01
N GLY A 206 10.90 18.99 -29.23
CA GLY A 206 11.90 19.90 -28.69
C GLY A 206 12.22 19.68 -27.22
N LEU A 207 11.55 18.73 -26.56
CA LEU A 207 11.69 18.47 -25.13
C LEU A 207 12.25 17.08 -24.85
N SER A 208 13.25 17.04 -23.99
CA SER A 208 13.73 15.80 -23.36
C SER A 208 12.70 15.26 -22.37
N ALA A 209 12.75 13.97 -22.08
CA ALA A 209 11.94 13.34 -21.04
C ALA A 209 12.09 14.04 -19.67
N ALA A 210 13.32 14.43 -19.30
CA ALA A 210 13.60 15.19 -18.08
C ALA A 210 12.88 16.56 -18.04
N GLN A 211 12.85 17.29 -19.16
CA GLN A 211 12.11 18.56 -19.24
C GLN A 211 10.60 18.34 -19.08
N LYS A 212 10.04 17.32 -19.74
CA LYS A 212 8.61 16.97 -19.59
C LYS A 212 8.29 16.57 -18.15
N GLN A 213 9.15 15.78 -17.52
CA GLN A 213 8.99 15.36 -16.13
C GLN A 213 8.98 16.57 -15.19
N ALA A 214 9.94 17.50 -15.35
CA ALA A 214 10.04 18.70 -14.53
C ALA A 214 8.81 19.62 -14.64
N VAL A 215 8.10 19.57 -15.77
CA VAL A 215 6.82 20.27 -15.96
C VAL A 215 5.70 19.54 -15.21
N LEU A 216 5.58 18.21 -15.38
CA LEU A 216 4.52 17.40 -14.75
C LEU A 216 4.61 17.33 -13.22
N GLN A 217 5.83 17.39 -12.70
CA GLN A 217 6.13 17.53 -11.28
C GLN A 217 5.34 18.67 -10.59
N LYS A 218 5.09 19.78 -11.30
CA LYS A 218 4.30 20.91 -10.78
C LYS A 218 2.85 20.53 -10.52
N ILE A 219 2.26 19.78 -11.45
CA ILE A 219 0.89 19.26 -11.29
C ILE A 219 0.87 18.27 -10.14
N ALA A 220 1.81 17.33 -10.12
CA ALA A 220 1.88 16.26 -9.11
C ALA A 220 1.95 16.81 -7.68
N LEU A 221 2.91 17.70 -7.39
CA LEU A 221 3.03 18.30 -6.05
C LEU A 221 1.78 19.13 -5.69
N ASN A 222 1.24 19.88 -6.65
CA ASN A 222 0.04 20.67 -6.40
C ASN A 222 -1.18 19.78 -6.06
N ARG A 223 -1.37 18.69 -6.81
CA ARG A 223 -2.42 17.70 -6.57
C ARG A 223 -2.28 17.01 -5.22
N MET A 224 -1.05 16.60 -4.87
CA MET A 224 -0.75 16.06 -3.55
C MET A 224 -1.08 17.06 -2.43
N THR A 225 -0.65 18.31 -2.58
CA THR A 225 -0.94 19.39 -1.60
C THR A 225 -2.42 19.72 -1.48
N LYS A 226 -3.16 19.66 -2.59
CA LYS A 226 -4.60 19.88 -2.62
C LYS A 226 -5.42 18.65 -2.32
N LYS A 227 -4.76 17.51 -2.03
CA LYS A 227 -5.43 16.26 -1.64
C LYS A 227 -6.49 15.82 -2.65
N ASN A 228 -6.16 15.92 -3.93
CA ASN A 228 -7.05 15.62 -5.04
C ASN A 228 -6.27 14.89 -6.15
N LEU A 229 -6.89 13.91 -6.80
CA LEU A 229 -6.34 13.20 -7.96
C LEU A 229 -6.62 13.94 -9.27
N GLU A 230 -7.73 14.66 -9.33
CA GLU A 230 -8.23 15.28 -10.55
C GLU A 230 -7.87 16.76 -10.63
N PHE A 231 -7.79 17.27 -11.85
CA PHE A 231 -7.69 18.69 -12.15
C PHE A 231 -8.36 19.04 -13.47
N LYS A 232 -8.94 20.24 -13.52
CA LYS A 232 -9.46 20.81 -14.77
C LYS A 232 -8.31 21.27 -15.67
N THR A 233 -8.49 21.24 -16.98
CA THR A 233 -7.48 21.69 -17.97
C THR A 233 -6.90 23.05 -17.62
N VAL A 234 -7.77 24.03 -17.31
CA VAL A 234 -7.36 25.41 -16.97
C VAL A 234 -6.41 25.44 -15.77
N ILE A 235 -6.67 24.62 -14.75
CA ILE A 235 -5.80 24.51 -13.58
C ILE A 235 -4.48 23.85 -13.96
N GLY A 236 -4.51 22.77 -14.73
CA GLY A 236 -3.30 22.12 -15.25
C GLY A 236 -2.42 23.10 -16.02
N MET A 237 -3.00 23.83 -16.96
CA MET A 237 -2.31 24.85 -17.76
C MET A 237 -1.67 25.94 -16.89
N LEU A 238 -2.40 26.45 -15.90
CA LEU A 238 -1.89 27.46 -14.98
C LEU A 238 -0.67 26.97 -14.19
N LEU A 239 -0.71 25.71 -13.72
CA LEU A 239 0.37 25.12 -12.91
C LEU A 239 1.66 24.89 -13.70
N ILE A 240 1.53 24.59 -15.00
CA ILE A 240 2.69 24.25 -15.83
C ILE A 240 3.26 25.45 -16.59
N ARG A 241 2.50 26.52 -16.80
CA ARG A 241 2.84 27.65 -17.68
C ARG A 241 4.28 28.16 -17.49
N GLU A 242 4.60 28.62 -16.29
CA GLU A 242 5.93 29.20 -15.98
C GLU A 242 7.07 28.18 -16.23
N LYS A 243 6.89 26.93 -15.78
CA LYS A 243 7.90 25.90 -15.93
C LYS A 243 8.06 25.49 -17.39
N LEU A 244 6.97 25.40 -18.13
CA LEU A 244 6.95 25.06 -19.55
C LEU A 244 7.62 26.17 -20.38
N GLU A 245 7.30 27.44 -20.11
CA GLU A 245 7.96 28.60 -20.73
C GLU A 245 9.47 28.57 -20.50
N THR A 246 9.91 28.26 -19.28
CA THR A 246 11.34 28.16 -18.92
C THR A 246 12.07 27.05 -19.71
N VAL A 247 11.42 25.90 -19.94
CA VAL A 247 12.07 24.76 -20.63
C VAL A 247 11.93 24.80 -22.15
N THR A 248 10.95 25.53 -22.69
CA THR A 248 10.67 25.63 -24.13
C THR A 248 11.10 26.96 -24.76
N GLY A 249 11.41 27.97 -23.95
CA GLY A 249 11.56 29.35 -24.42
C GLY A 249 10.25 29.95 -24.93
N GLY A 250 9.09 29.45 -24.47
CA GLY A 250 7.76 29.92 -24.88
C GLY A 250 7.27 29.37 -26.23
N THR A 251 7.93 28.33 -26.78
CA THR A 251 7.58 27.75 -28.08
C THR A 251 6.44 26.74 -28.04
N MET A 252 5.96 26.36 -26.85
CA MET A 252 4.90 25.38 -26.66
C MET A 252 3.85 25.89 -25.68
N GLU A 253 2.59 25.86 -26.11
CA GLU A 253 1.46 26.22 -25.26
C GLU A 253 1.10 25.08 -24.28
N PRO A 254 0.65 25.41 -23.05
CA PRO A 254 0.29 24.44 -22.02
C PRO A 254 -0.77 23.39 -22.42
N ASP A 255 -1.79 23.78 -23.19
CA ASP A 255 -2.85 22.87 -23.64
C ASP A 255 -2.32 21.86 -24.66
N ILE A 256 -1.43 22.31 -25.56
CA ILE A 256 -0.73 21.44 -26.51
C ILE A 256 0.13 20.46 -25.74
N PHE A 257 0.90 20.91 -24.75
CA PHE A 257 1.72 20.03 -23.92
C PHE A 257 0.88 18.95 -23.23
N LEU A 258 -0.22 19.31 -22.56
CA LEU A 258 -1.08 18.35 -21.86
C LEU A 258 -1.66 17.30 -22.81
N LYS A 259 -2.18 17.72 -23.96
CA LYS A 259 -2.68 16.79 -25.01
C LYS A 259 -1.58 15.89 -25.53
N GLN A 260 -0.33 16.35 -25.62
CA GLN A 260 0.79 15.51 -26.05
C GLN A 260 1.15 14.45 -25.00
N ILE A 261 1.19 14.84 -23.71
CA ILE A 261 1.43 13.91 -22.61
C ILE A 261 0.33 12.84 -22.58
N GLU A 262 -0.93 13.24 -22.69
CA GLU A 262 -2.07 12.34 -22.77
C GLU A 262 -1.94 11.33 -23.94
N ASN A 263 -1.82 11.83 -25.17
CA ASN A 263 -1.88 11.00 -26.37
C ASN A 263 -0.68 10.09 -26.58
N VAL A 264 0.48 10.41 -25.98
CA VAL A 264 1.75 9.71 -26.29
C VAL A 264 2.36 9.02 -25.09
N SER A 265 2.45 9.70 -23.95
CA SER A 265 3.03 9.08 -22.75
C SER A 265 2.02 8.21 -22.02
N GLY A 266 0.73 8.57 -22.07
CA GLY A 266 -0.31 7.95 -21.25
C GLY A 266 -0.10 8.14 -19.75
N LEU A 267 0.79 9.06 -19.32
CA LEU A 267 1.07 9.32 -17.91
C LEU A 267 -0.03 10.17 -17.26
N ILE A 268 -0.75 10.93 -18.07
CA ILE A 268 -1.99 11.65 -17.73
C ILE A 268 -3.10 11.11 -18.64
N THR A 269 -4.31 11.03 -18.12
CA THR A 269 -5.51 10.60 -18.84
C THR A 269 -6.65 11.59 -18.61
N GLU A 270 -7.43 11.87 -19.65
CA GLU A 270 -8.71 12.58 -19.53
C GLU A 270 -9.79 11.61 -19.02
N LYS A 271 -10.38 11.93 -17.87
CA LYS A 271 -11.43 11.11 -17.21
C LYS A 271 -12.82 11.49 -17.71
N GLU A 272 -13.04 12.79 -17.85
CA GLU A 272 -14.24 13.43 -18.42
C GLU A 272 -13.76 14.64 -19.23
N GLU A 273 -14.59 15.18 -20.12
CA GLU A 273 -14.22 16.32 -20.96
C GLU A 273 -13.63 17.48 -20.13
N GLY A 274 -12.34 17.76 -20.32
CA GLY A 274 -11.63 18.82 -19.62
C GLY A 274 -11.21 18.51 -18.17
N ILE A 275 -11.34 17.25 -17.72
CA ILE A 275 -10.91 16.77 -16.40
C ILE A 275 -9.84 15.69 -16.57
N TYR A 276 -8.66 15.96 -16.03
CA TYR A 276 -7.47 15.13 -16.15
C TYR A 276 -7.03 14.60 -14.80
N GLN A 277 -6.34 13.45 -14.83
CA GLN A 277 -5.63 12.87 -13.70
C GLN A 277 -4.38 12.13 -14.18
N PHE A 278 -3.46 11.81 -13.26
CA PHE A 278 -2.40 10.85 -13.58
C PHE A 278 -3.01 9.47 -13.83
N ALA A 279 -2.45 8.71 -14.76
CA ALA A 279 -2.93 7.36 -15.09
C ALA A 279 -2.91 6.41 -13.88
N HIS A 280 -2.07 6.70 -12.88
CA HIS A 280 -2.11 6.05 -11.58
C HIS A 280 -1.60 7.00 -10.49
N LYS A 281 -2.19 6.94 -9.29
CA LYS A 281 -1.80 7.77 -8.13
C LYS A 281 -0.31 7.65 -7.78
N SER A 282 0.31 6.50 -7.97
CA SER A 282 1.73 6.33 -7.64
C SER A 282 2.68 7.14 -8.53
N PHE A 283 2.30 7.46 -9.77
CA PHE A 283 3.07 8.41 -10.59
C PHE A 283 2.96 9.83 -10.03
N GLN A 284 1.78 10.22 -9.54
CA GLN A 284 1.59 11.49 -8.83
C GLN A 284 2.44 11.51 -7.55
N GLU A 285 2.43 10.44 -6.76
CA GLU A 285 3.19 10.31 -5.50
C GLU A 285 4.70 10.42 -5.77
N TYR A 286 5.21 9.73 -6.80
CA TYR A 286 6.62 9.78 -7.22
C TYR A 286 7.03 11.16 -7.73
N LEU A 287 6.30 11.74 -8.68
CA LEU A 287 6.65 13.05 -9.25
C LEU A 287 6.58 14.16 -8.19
N ALA A 288 5.66 14.07 -7.24
CA ALA A 288 5.63 14.98 -6.10
C ALA A 288 6.89 14.82 -5.21
N ALA A 289 7.35 13.60 -4.97
CA ALA A 289 8.58 13.35 -4.20
C ALA A 289 9.82 13.96 -4.90
N VAL A 290 9.92 13.78 -6.22
CA VAL A 290 11.01 14.36 -7.02
C VAL A 290 10.97 15.89 -6.98
N GLU A 291 9.80 16.50 -7.16
CA GLU A 291 9.63 17.96 -7.09
C GLU A 291 10.05 18.53 -5.72
N ILE A 292 9.66 17.86 -4.63
CA ILE A 292 10.03 18.26 -3.26
C ILE A 292 11.54 18.18 -3.06
N LYS A 293 12.19 17.12 -3.57
CA LYS A 293 13.64 16.95 -3.53
C LYS A 293 14.36 18.06 -4.28
N GLU A 294 13.98 18.28 -5.54
CA GLU A 294 14.62 19.30 -6.39
C GLU A 294 14.45 20.72 -5.85
N ARG A 295 13.31 21.03 -5.23
CA ARG A 295 13.06 22.34 -4.61
C ARG A 295 13.53 22.46 -3.16
N GLN A 296 14.09 21.40 -2.58
CA GLN A 296 14.50 21.35 -1.17
C GLN A 296 13.35 21.71 -0.21
N GLN A 297 12.13 21.27 -0.52
CA GLN A 297 10.91 21.58 0.24
C GLN A 297 10.52 20.46 1.22
N GLU A 298 11.50 19.80 1.82
CA GLU A 298 11.29 18.64 2.72
C GLU A 298 10.29 18.94 3.85
N TYR A 299 10.19 20.21 4.27
CA TYR A 299 9.22 20.67 5.28
C TYR A 299 7.77 20.29 4.95
N ILE A 300 7.41 20.11 3.67
CA ILE A 300 6.09 19.64 3.25
C ILE A 300 5.87 18.22 3.77
N LEU A 301 6.88 17.35 3.65
CA LEU A 301 6.80 15.96 4.08
C LEU A 301 6.84 15.84 5.60
N THR A 302 7.76 16.58 6.25
CA THR A 302 7.84 16.54 7.72
C THR A 302 6.57 17.06 8.38
N ARG A 303 5.88 18.06 7.80
CA ARG A 303 4.57 18.53 8.27
C ARG A 303 3.47 17.48 8.12
N ASN A 304 3.58 16.62 7.11
CA ASN A 304 2.58 15.61 6.77
C ASN A 304 3.01 14.17 7.15
N ILE A 305 3.95 13.98 8.09
CA ILE A 305 4.48 12.65 8.47
C ILE A 305 3.41 11.68 9.00
N GLU A 306 2.29 12.21 9.52
CA GLU A 306 1.15 11.44 10.04
C GLU A 306 0.01 11.32 9.03
N ASP A 307 0.14 11.95 7.88
CA ASP A 307 -0.91 11.99 6.87
C ASP A 307 -0.69 10.90 5.84
N VAL A 308 -1.58 9.91 5.84
CA VAL A 308 -1.47 8.74 4.97
C VAL A 308 -1.61 9.09 3.50
N TRP A 309 -2.20 10.23 3.17
CA TRP A 309 -2.17 10.74 1.81
C TRP A 309 -0.73 10.90 1.28
N TRP A 310 0.24 11.19 2.16
CA TRP A 310 1.63 11.45 1.83
C TRP A 310 2.56 10.26 2.03
N GLU A 311 2.08 9.15 2.59
CA GLU A 311 2.89 7.99 3.00
C GLU A 311 3.86 7.55 1.90
N GLU A 312 3.34 7.27 0.71
CA GLU A 312 4.15 6.76 -0.40
C GLU A 312 5.10 7.84 -0.94
N THR A 313 4.68 9.11 -0.97
CA THR A 313 5.55 10.21 -1.35
C THR A 313 6.72 10.35 -0.38
N ILE A 314 6.49 10.15 0.93
CA ILE A 314 7.54 10.19 1.96
C ILE A 314 8.54 9.04 1.75
N ARG A 315 8.08 7.82 1.51
CA ARG A 315 8.95 6.66 1.21
C ARG A 315 9.77 6.88 -0.06
N LEU A 316 9.12 7.30 -1.14
CA LEU A 316 9.79 7.56 -2.42
C LEU A 316 10.77 8.73 -2.33
N TYR A 317 10.51 9.73 -1.49
CA TYR A 317 11.45 10.80 -1.19
C TYR A 317 12.65 10.28 -0.38
N ALA A 318 12.39 9.57 0.72
CA ALA A 318 13.42 8.98 1.58
C ALA A 318 14.35 8.07 0.77
N ALA A 319 13.81 7.24 -0.13
CA ALA A 319 14.62 6.37 -0.98
C ALA A 319 15.60 7.13 -1.90
N GLN A 320 15.39 8.43 -2.12
CA GLN A 320 16.22 9.28 -2.97
C GLN A 320 17.05 10.31 -2.21
N ASN A 321 16.88 10.42 -0.89
CA ASN A 321 17.48 11.49 -0.09
C ASN A 321 17.91 10.98 1.30
N ASP A 322 18.61 11.82 2.05
CA ASP A 322 18.79 11.56 3.48
C ASP A 322 17.44 11.61 4.21
N ALA A 323 17.12 10.58 4.98
CA ALA A 323 15.81 10.46 5.66
C ALA A 323 15.85 10.91 7.14
N SER A 324 16.96 11.49 7.61
CA SER A 324 17.16 11.86 9.02
C SER A 324 16.12 12.88 9.50
N THR A 325 15.81 13.90 8.69
CA THR A 325 14.79 14.91 9.04
C THR A 325 13.39 14.30 9.15
N LEU A 326 13.06 13.33 8.28
CA LEU A 326 11.77 12.63 8.32
C LEU A 326 11.65 11.78 9.58
N ILE A 327 12.70 11.04 9.93
CA ILE A 327 12.77 10.24 11.16
C ILE A 327 12.65 11.15 12.38
N TRP A 328 13.40 12.25 12.41
CA TRP A 328 13.30 13.23 13.48
C TRP A 328 11.87 13.79 13.60
N ALA A 329 11.22 14.13 12.49
CA ALA A 329 9.86 14.65 12.49
C ALA A 329 8.82 13.64 12.99
N ALA A 330 9.05 12.33 12.79
CA ALA A 330 8.23 11.28 13.38
C ALA A 330 8.48 11.15 14.90
N LEU A 331 9.74 11.22 15.34
CA LEU A 331 10.12 11.17 16.75
C LEU A 331 9.54 12.34 17.57
N GLN A 332 9.39 13.51 16.97
CA GLN A 332 8.74 14.68 17.61
C GLN A 332 7.22 14.49 17.78
N ARG A 333 6.63 13.47 17.18
CA ARG A 333 5.18 13.20 17.24
C ARG A 333 4.83 11.91 17.98
N ARG A 334 5.75 11.43 18.82
CA ARG A 334 5.57 10.23 19.63
C ARG A 334 4.38 10.26 20.61
N ASP A 335 3.91 11.46 20.97
CA ASP A 335 2.79 11.66 21.90
C ASP A 335 1.45 11.91 21.18
N SER A 336 1.40 11.74 19.85
CA SER A 336 0.18 11.97 19.07
C SER A 336 -0.71 10.72 18.99
N GLU A 337 -1.99 10.93 18.64
CA GLU A 337 -2.93 9.83 18.34
C GLU A 337 -2.45 8.91 17.20
N ASN A 338 -1.55 9.39 16.32
CA ASN A 338 -1.02 8.65 15.17
C ASN A 338 0.46 8.25 15.36
N ALA A 339 0.98 8.26 16.59
CA ALA A 339 2.39 8.02 16.88
C ALA A 339 2.90 6.66 16.35
N VAL A 340 2.13 5.57 16.51
CA VAL A 340 2.51 4.25 16.00
C VAL A 340 2.71 4.29 14.48
N TYR A 341 1.86 5.04 13.77
CA TYR A 341 1.94 5.20 12.32
C TYR A 341 3.22 5.95 11.94
N ALA A 342 3.44 7.12 12.54
CA ALA A 342 4.62 7.94 12.27
C ALA A 342 5.93 7.19 12.55
N LEU A 343 6.01 6.47 13.68
CA LEU A 343 7.20 5.69 14.05
C LEU A 343 7.39 4.50 13.11
N THR A 344 6.31 3.82 12.71
CA THR A 344 6.39 2.76 11.71
C THR A 344 6.92 3.29 10.37
N LEU A 345 6.41 4.43 9.91
CA LEU A 345 6.88 5.08 8.69
C LEU A 345 8.35 5.51 8.81
N ALA A 346 8.79 5.95 9.99
CA ALA A 346 10.20 6.29 10.25
C ALA A 346 11.12 5.07 10.12
N TYR A 347 10.70 3.91 10.62
CA TYR A 347 11.44 2.66 10.43
C TYR A 347 11.48 2.22 8.97
N ASP A 348 10.41 2.44 8.23
CA ASP A 348 10.40 2.15 6.81
C ASP A 348 11.31 3.13 6.03
N CYS A 349 11.35 4.42 6.42
CA CYS A 349 12.32 5.39 5.90
C CYS A 349 13.76 5.01 6.24
N LEU A 350 14.01 4.43 7.43
CA LEU A 350 15.32 3.91 7.81
C LEU A 350 15.74 2.73 6.92
N ALA A 351 14.80 1.87 6.53
CA ALA A 351 15.06 0.69 5.70
C ALA A 351 15.22 1.02 4.21
N GLU A 352 14.34 1.87 3.67
CA GLU A 352 14.31 2.20 2.23
C GLU A 352 15.19 3.42 1.86
N GLY A 353 15.55 4.24 2.86
CA GLY A 353 16.22 5.53 2.70
C GLY A 353 17.56 5.44 1.96
N LEU A 354 17.93 6.50 1.23
CA LEU A 354 19.24 6.56 0.58
C LEU A 354 20.37 6.63 1.63
N SER A 355 20.18 7.45 2.66
CA SER A 355 21.06 7.56 3.82
C SER A 355 20.27 7.98 5.06
N VAL A 356 20.82 7.66 6.24
CA VAL A 356 20.36 8.14 7.54
C VAL A 356 21.58 8.39 8.41
N GLN A 357 21.60 9.51 9.13
CA GLN A 357 22.65 9.84 10.08
C GLN A 357 22.68 8.83 11.24
N ALA A 358 23.89 8.47 11.69
CA ALA A 358 24.08 7.40 12.67
C ALA A 358 23.42 7.70 14.02
N ASP A 359 23.45 8.95 14.46
CA ASP A 359 22.77 9.43 15.67
C ASP A 359 21.24 9.30 15.56
N MET A 360 20.65 9.60 14.40
CA MET A 360 19.21 9.42 14.20
C MET A 360 18.80 7.95 14.17
N ARG A 361 19.64 7.07 13.61
CA ARG A 361 19.42 5.62 13.71
C ARG A 361 19.42 5.17 15.17
N GLN A 362 20.46 5.55 15.91
CA GLN A 362 20.61 5.20 17.32
C GLN A 362 19.46 5.76 18.16
N GLU A 363 19.01 6.99 17.91
CA GLU A 363 17.91 7.58 18.66
C GLU A 363 16.58 6.89 18.35
N LEU A 364 16.29 6.54 17.09
CA LEU A 364 15.08 5.82 16.73
C LEU A 364 15.03 4.43 17.39
N GLU A 365 16.16 3.73 17.43
CA GLU A 365 16.30 2.44 18.13
C GLU A 365 16.18 2.63 19.65
N ALA A 366 16.88 3.60 20.23
CA ALA A 366 16.87 3.86 21.66
C ALA A 366 15.51 4.32 22.19
N VAL A 367 14.72 5.06 21.40
CA VAL A 367 13.34 5.42 21.75
C VAL A 367 12.46 4.17 21.85
N LEU A 368 12.62 3.22 20.93
CA LEU A 368 11.90 1.96 21.01
C LEU A 368 12.34 1.15 22.23
N ASP A 369 13.64 1.01 22.45
CA ASP A 369 14.20 0.23 23.57
C ASP A 369 13.79 0.81 24.93
N ARG A 370 13.90 2.13 25.12
CA ARG A 370 13.45 2.80 26.35
C ARG A 370 11.94 2.66 26.54
N GLY A 371 11.18 2.75 25.46
CA GLY A 371 9.72 2.59 25.52
C GLY A 371 9.31 1.18 25.94
N LEU A 372 10.00 0.15 25.44
CA LEU A 372 9.73 -1.26 25.81
C LEU A 372 10.00 -1.57 27.29
N GLU A 373 10.86 -0.79 27.96
CA GLU A 373 11.17 -0.92 29.39
C GLU A 373 10.50 0.18 30.25
N SER A 374 9.58 0.95 29.66
CA SER A 374 8.92 2.06 30.33
C SER A 374 7.93 1.56 31.40
N ALA A 375 7.94 2.19 32.57
CA ALA A 375 6.92 1.97 33.60
C ALA A 375 5.60 2.74 33.29
N ASP A 376 5.62 3.68 32.34
CA ASP A 376 4.42 4.34 31.84
C ASP A 376 3.69 3.40 30.86
N PRO A 377 2.43 2.98 31.15
CA PRO A 377 1.69 2.02 30.34
C PRO A 377 1.44 2.50 28.90
N ASP A 378 1.23 3.80 28.68
CA ASP A 378 0.93 4.33 27.35
C ASP A 378 2.19 4.31 26.48
N ILE A 379 3.34 4.72 27.04
CA ILE A 379 4.64 4.66 26.37
C ILE A 379 5.04 3.20 26.08
N PHE A 380 4.84 2.30 27.05
CA PHE A 380 5.10 0.88 26.88
C PHE A 380 4.26 0.30 25.75
N LYS A 381 2.94 0.52 25.79
CA LYS A 381 2.02 0.02 24.79
C LYS A 381 2.38 0.51 23.40
N LEU A 382 2.70 1.79 23.24
CA LEU A 382 3.15 2.37 21.97
C LEU A 382 4.39 1.63 21.42
N ALA A 383 5.42 1.45 22.25
CA ALA A 383 6.68 0.82 21.84
C ALA A 383 6.51 -0.67 21.51
N ALA A 384 5.77 -1.41 22.34
CA ALA A 384 5.46 -2.80 22.10
C ALA A 384 4.60 -2.97 20.84
N GLU A 385 3.64 -2.07 20.58
CA GLU A 385 2.85 -2.06 19.35
C GLU A 385 3.71 -1.84 18.12
N VAL A 386 4.65 -0.88 18.15
CA VAL A 386 5.61 -0.66 17.05
C VAL A 386 6.49 -1.89 16.83
N LYS A 387 6.99 -2.53 17.90
CA LYS A 387 7.84 -3.74 17.80
C LYS A 387 7.09 -4.91 17.17
N LEU A 388 5.91 -5.24 17.70
CA LEU A 388 5.08 -6.34 17.21
C LEU A 388 4.66 -6.11 15.76
N THR A 389 4.24 -4.88 15.45
CA THR A 389 3.95 -4.41 14.10
C THR A 389 5.12 -4.71 13.16
N ARG A 390 6.32 -4.22 13.47
CA ARG A 390 7.53 -4.48 12.66
C ARG A 390 7.85 -5.96 12.52
N ARG A 391 7.67 -6.78 13.55
CA ARG A 391 7.86 -8.24 13.47
C ARG A 391 6.91 -8.86 12.46
N LEU A 392 5.61 -8.56 12.56
CA LEU A 392 4.59 -9.09 11.65
C LEU A 392 4.79 -8.63 10.19
N LYS A 393 5.50 -7.52 9.98
CA LYS A 393 5.90 -7.00 8.66
C LYS A 393 7.01 -7.82 8.00
N ASN A 394 7.89 -8.37 8.82
CA ASN A 394 9.17 -8.96 8.43
C ASN A 394 9.20 -10.49 8.57
N LEU A 395 8.04 -11.15 8.57
CA LEU A 395 7.99 -12.62 8.56
C LEU A 395 8.60 -13.15 7.25
N LEU A 396 9.32 -14.26 7.34
CA LEU A 396 9.89 -14.93 6.18
C LEU A 396 8.78 -15.67 5.44
N ARG A 397 8.50 -15.26 4.20
CA ARG A 397 7.58 -16.00 3.33
C ARG A 397 8.21 -17.30 2.87
N ILE A 398 7.61 -18.43 3.26
CA ILE A 398 8.13 -19.77 2.93
C ILE A 398 7.34 -20.44 1.80
N ASP A 399 6.08 -20.06 1.60
CA ASP A 399 5.28 -20.48 0.43
C ASP A 399 4.17 -19.46 0.10
N GLU A 400 3.21 -19.86 -0.75
CA GLU A 400 2.12 -19.00 -1.19
C GLU A 400 1.15 -18.60 -0.07
N LYS A 401 1.03 -19.45 0.97
CA LYS A 401 0.06 -19.38 2.06
C LYS A 401 0.69 -19.24 3.44
N THR A 402 2.00 -19.41 3.59
CA THR A 402 2.64 -19.53 4.90
C THR A 402 3.85 -18.62 5.02
N GLU A 403 3.96 -17.99 6.18
CA GLU A 403 5.11 -17.21 6.59
C GLU A 403 5.51 -17.59 8.00
N ILE A 404 6.80 -17.57 8.26
CA ILE A 404 7.36 -17.99 9.52
C ILE A 404 8.19 -16.86 10.13
N ASP A 405 8.04 -16.67 11.43
CA ASP A 405 8.93 -15.79 12.18
C ASP A 405 10.33 -16.41 12.25
N MET A 406 11.37 -15.61 12.11
CA MET A 406 12.76 -16.05 12.26
C MET A 406 13.34 -15.70 13.64
N GLY A 407 12.53 -15.15 14.54
CA GLY A 407 12.85 -14.97 15.96
C GLY A 407 11.80 -15.58 16.89
N LEU A 408 12.01 -15.37 18.19
CA LEU A 408 11.02 -15.67 19.23
C LEU A 408 10.29 -14.40 19.65
N ILE A 409 9.03 -14.56 20.06
CA ILE A 409 8.22 -13.51 20.67
C ILE A 409 8.91 -13.06 21.97
N THR A 410 9.03 -11.75 22.13
CA THR A 410 9.68 -11.16 23.30
C THR A 410 8.71 -10.98 24.47
N CYS A 411 9.25 -10.84 25.69
CA CYS A 411 8.46 -10.55 26.88
C CYS A 411 7.54 -9.33 26.69
N ALA A 412 8.03 -8.24 26.09
CA ALA A 412 7.22 -7.04 25.84
C ALA A 412 6.09 -7.27 24.82
N GLU A 413 6.32 -8.08 23.79
CA GLU A 413 5.27 -8.41 22.82
C GLU A 413 4.20 -9.31 23.44
N TYR A 414 4.59 -10.24 24.32
CA TYR A 414 3.66 -11.09 25.05
C TYR A 414 2.89 -10.32 26.13
N GLN A 415 3.49 -9.31 26.77
CA GLN A 415 2.83 -8.46 27.75
C GLN A 415 1.62 -7.72 27.16
N LEU A 416 1.67 -7.29 25.89
CA LEU A 416 0.49 -6.72 25.21
C LEU A 416 -0.72 -7.65 25.25
N PHE A 417 -0.49 -8.95 25.05
CA PHE A 417 -1.54 -9.96 25.14
C PHE A 417 -2.02 -10.12 26.59
N VAL A 418 -1.10 -10.18 27.56
CA VAL A 418 -1.45 -10.28 28.98
C VAL A 418 -2.32 -9.09 29.41
N ASP A 419 -1.97 -7.87 29.00
CA ASP A 419 -2.71 -6.65 29.34
C ASP A 419 -4.11 -6.64 28.72
N ASP A 420 -4.23 -7.01 27.44
CA ASP A 420 -5.52 -7.12 26.74
C ASP A 420 -6.41 -8.20 27.38
N MET A 421 -5.84 -9.35 27.79
CA MET A 421 -6.58 -10.42 28.48
C MET A 421 -7.00 -10.01 29.90
N LYS A 422 -6.12 -9.33 30.64
CA LYS A 422 -6.42 -8.82 31.99
C LYS A 422 -7.59 -7.82 31.95
N ALA A 423 -7.69 -7.00 30.91
CA ALA A 423 -8.79 -6.05 30.73
C ALA A 423 -10.17 -6.72 30.58
N ILE A 424 -10.23 -7.97 30.11
CA ILE A 424 -11.46 -8.78 30.04
C ILE A 424 -11.61 -9.78 31.20
N GLY A 425 -10.72 -9.70 32.21
CA GLY A 425 -10.75 -10.54 33.39
C GLY A 425 -10.15 -11.94 33.21
N ASP A 426 -9.38 -12.17 32.13
CA ASP A 426 -8.65 -13.42 31.90
C ASP A 426 -7.16 -13.24 32.28
N SER A 427 -6.58 -14.22 32.97
CA SER A 427 -5.18 -14.19 33.42
C SER A 427 -4.36 -15.22 32.66
N ARG A 428 -3.44 -14.75 31.83
CA ARG A 428 -2.64 -15.54 30.89
C ARG A 428 -1.14 -15.34 31.09
N GLN A 429 -0.77 -15.07 32.33
CA GLN A 429 0.59 -14.70 32.70
C GLN A 429 1.51 -15.94 32.70
N PRO A 430 2.74 -15.85 32.17
CA PRO A 430 3.70 -16.95 32.23
C PRO A 430 4.09 -17.30 33.67
N GLU A 431 4.39 -18.57 33.92
CA GLU A 431 4.71 -19.08 35.27
C GLU A 431 5.96 -18.42 35.88
N ASP A 432 6.91 -18.04 35.03
CA ASP A 432 8.19 -17.45 35.43
C ASP A 432 8.07 -15.98 35.87
N TRP A 433 6.91 -15.34 35.67
CA TRP A 433 6.72 -13.93 36.01
C TRP A 433 6.20 -13.79 37.44
N SER A 434 6.97 -13.16 38.31
CA SER A 434 6.66 -13.01 39.74
C SER A 434 5.76 -11.82 40.10
N GLY A 435 5.42 -10.94 39.14
CA GLY A 435 4.66 -9.69 39.35
C GLY A 435 3.60 -9.47 38.27
N GLU A 436 2.99 -8.29 38.16
CA GLU A 436 1.94 -8.04 37.13
C GLU A 436 2.44 -7.96 35.67
N GLY A 437 3.72 -8.23 35.43
CA GLY A 437 4.33 -8.21 34.11
C GLY A 437 5.73 -8.81 34.09
N PHE A 438 6.39 -8.71 32.94
CA PHE A 438 7.72 -9.29 32.73
C PHE A 438 8.81 -8.69 33.65
N PRO A 439 9.88 -9.45 33.97
CA PRO A 439 10.97 -8.95 34.81
C PRO A 439 11.69 -7.73 34.19
N PRO A 440 12.00 -6.67 34.97
CA PRO A 440 12.68 -5.49 34.44
C PRO A 440 14.00 -5.82 33.72
N GLY A 441 14.24 -5.19 32.57
CA GLY A 441 15.43 -5.44 31.75
C GLY A 441 15.35 -6.68 30.85
N THR A 442 14.19 -7.36 30.82
CA THR A 442 13.95 -8.53 29.99
C THR A 442 12.96 -8.28 28.85
N ALA A 443 12.54 -7.04 28.60
CA ALA A 443 11.51 -6.69 27.61
C ALA A 443 11.79 -7.29 26.23
N GLN A 444 13.07 -7.34 25.85
CA GLN A 444 13.53 -7.85 24.55
C GLN A 444 13.94 -9.32 24.55
N GLN A 445 14.00 -9.97 25.72
CA GLN A 445 14.31 -11.39 25.80
C GLN A 445 13.13 -12.22 25.32
N PRO A 446 13.36 -13.43 24.77
CA PRO A 446 12.28 -14.37 24.48
C PRO A 446 11.44 -14.63 25.73
N VAL A 447 10.11 -14.63 25.57
CA VAL A 447 9.22 -15.06 26.66
C VAL A 447 9.44 -16.55 26.95
N SER A 448 9.52 -16.91 28.23
CA SER A 448 9.62 -18.29 28.73
C SER A 448 8.45 -18.62 29.66
N GLY A 449 8.28 -19.89 30.03
CA GLY A 449 7.27 -20.31 31.01
C GLY A 449 5.82 -20.18 30.53
N VAL A 450 5.60 -20.11 29.21
CA VAL A 450 4.27 -20.03 28.61
C VAL A 450 3.70 -21.44 28.48
N GLY A 451 2.52 -21.69 29.06
CA GLY A 451 1.82 -22.96 28.92
C GLY A 451 1.29 -23.19 27.49
N ALA A 452 1.03 -24.45 27.12
CA ALA A 452 0.53 -24.80 25.78
C ALA A 452 -0.80 -24.10 25.43
N ASP A 453 -1.72 -24.01 26.38
CA ASP A 453 -3.02 -23.36 26.21
C ASP A 453 -2.85 -21.85 25.99
N ASP A 454 -1.94 -21.21 26.72
CA ASP A 454 -1.68 -19.77 26.61
C ASP A 454 -0.91 -19.43 25.31
N ALA A 455 0.01 -20.31 24.88
CA ALA A 455 0.65 -20.20 23.58
C ALA A 455 -0.37 -20.28 22.43
N GLY A 456 -1.39 -21.14 22.57
CA GLY A 456 -2.53 -21.22 21.66
C GLY A 456 -3.39 -19.95 21.70
N ALA A 457 -3.75 -19.48 22.89
CA ALA A 457 -4.54 -18.27 23.10
C ALA A 457 -3.83 -17.02 22.57
N PHE A 458 -2.51 -16.91 22.74
CA PHE A 458 -1.71 -15.83 22.15
C PHE A 458 -1.76 -15.86 20.62
N CYS A 459 -1.71 -17.05 20.00
CA CYS A 459 -1.87 -17.18 18.55
C CYS A 459 -3.28 -16.78 18.09
N ASP A 460 -4.32 -17.09 18.86
CA ASP A 460 -5.69 -16.70 18.55
C ASP A 460 -5.90 -15.18 18.75
N TRP A 461 -5.32 -14.60 19.80
CA TRP A 461 -5.27 -13.16 20.00
C TRP A 461 -4.51 -12.48 18.86
N LEU A 462 -3.32 -12.95 18.49
CA LEU A 462 -2.60 -12.45 17.31
C LEU A 462 -3.36 -12.70 16.02
N THR A 463 -4.20 -13.72 15.92
CA THR A 463 -5.05 -13.96 14.76
C THR A 463 -6.09 -12.85 14.65
N GLN A 464 -6.87 -12.62 15.71
CA GLN A 464 -7.84 -11.53 15.78
C GLN A 464 -7.13 -10.20 15.55
N ARG A 465 -6.05 -9.97 16.30
CA ARG A 465 -5.25 -8.76 16.27
C ARG A 465 -4.41 -8.61 15.03
N SER A 466 -4.10 -9.63 14.24
CA SER A 466 -3.47 -9.48 12.90
C SER A 466 -4.52 -9.23 11.84
N ASN A 467 -5.73 -9.73 12.05
CA ASN A 467 -6.88 -9.27 11.30
C ASN A 467 -7.25 -7.82 11.71
N ASP A 468 -6.87 -7.35 12.91
CA ASP A 468 -7.07 -5.96 13.41
C ASP A 468 -5.82 -5.00 13.36
N ILE A 469 -4.58 -5.49 13.26
CA ILE A 469 -3.25 -4.78 13.15
C ILE A 469 -2.60 -5.00 11.77
N GLY A 470 -2.83 -6.14 11.10
CA GLY A 470 -2.64 -6.19 9.65
C GLY A 470 -3.37 -4.99 9.07
N ASP A 471 -4.60 -4.80 9.57
CA ASP A 471 -5.25 -3.67 10.27
C ASP A 471 -4.71 -2.21 10.48
N ARG A 472 -3.42 -1.93 10.68
CA ARG A 472 -2.99 -0.55 11.05
C ARG A 472 -1.68 -0.07 10.44
N PHE A 473 -0.78 -0.95 9.98
CA PHE A 473 0.61 -0.51 9.75
C PHE A 473 1.39 -1.18 8.60
N MET A 474 0.82 -2.09 7.80
CA MET A 474 1.60 -3.05 7.01
C MET A 474 1.45 -2.96 5.47
N GLU A 475 2.19 -2.08 4.77
CA GLU A 475 2.38 -2.22 3.31
C GLU A 475 3.74 -1.65 2.82
N ARG A 476 4.69 -2.54 2.50
CA ARG A 476 5.47 -2.61 1.23
C ARG A 476 6.83 -3.31 1.43
N ASP A 477 7.03 -4.35 0.61
CA ASP A 477 8.25 -5.14 0.29
C ASP A 477 8.28 -6.61 0.73
N ALA A 478 7.26 -7.10 1.42
CA ALA A 478 6.99 -8.54 1.51
C ALA A 478 5.54 -8.81 1.13
N ALA A 479 5.31 -9.97 0.52
CA ALA A 479 4.02 -10.30 -0.03
C ALA A 479 3.00 -10.70 1.05
N ILE A 480 2.29 -9.75 1.67
CA ILE A 480 1.53 -9.98 2.92
C ILE A 480 0.20 -9.24 3.02
N PHE A 481 -0.93 -9.72 3.58
CA PHE A 481 -1.63 -11.00 3.76
C PHE A 481 -2.99 -10.57 4.40
N VAL A 482 -4.14 -10.58 3.72
CA VAL A 482 -5.50 -10.39 4.28
C VAL A 482 -6.49 -11.35 3.56
N GLY A 483 -7.53 -11.78 4.27
CA GLY A 483 -8.18 -13.10 4.21
C GLY A 483 -8.05 -13.74 5.60
N ASN A 484 -8.85 -14.74 6.01
CA ASN A 484 -8.77 -15.36 7.34
C ASN A 484 -7.33 -15.83 7.63
N LEU A 485 -6.54 -14.96 8.27
CA LEU A 485 -5.20 -15.28 8.69
C LEU A 485 -5.34 -16.03 9.98
N LYS A 486 -4.64 -17.16 10.04
CA LYS A 486 -4.46 -17.86 11.29
C LYS A 486 -2.99 -17.74 11.66
N VAL A 487 -2.73 -17.02 12.73
CA VAL A 487 -1.48 -17.15 13.45
C VAL A 487 -1.55 -18.44 14.24
N ARG A 488 -0.48 -19.23 14.19
CA ARG A 488 -0.37 -20.51 14.88
C ARG A 488 1.07 -20.78 15.27
N LEU A 489 1.26 -21.77 16.13
CA LEU A 489 2.56 -22.35 16.39
C LEU A 489 3.12 -23.06 15.13
N PRO A 490 4.46 -23.07 14.95
CA PRO A 490 5.12 -23.85 13.92
C PRO A 490 4.80 -25.35 14.02
N GLN A 491 4.81 -26.01 12.86
CA GLN A 491 4.86 -27.46 12.75
C GLN A 491 6.31 -27.96 12.87
N LEU A 492 6.50 -29.24 13.21
CA LEU A 492 7.83 -29.81 13.45
C LEU A 492 8.73 -29.75 12.20
N ASN A 493 8.16 -30.03 11.03
CA ASN A 493 8.84 -29.91 9.74
C ASN A 493 9.25 -28.46 9.41
N GLU A 494 8.41 -27.47 9.71
CA GLU A 494 8.70 -26.05 9.53
C GLU A 494 9.85 -25.60 10.45
N ALA A 495 9.80 -26.01 11.72
CA ALA A 495 10.84 -25.74 12.71
C ALA A 495 12.20 -26.36 12.32
N GLN A 496 12.19 -27.58 11.76
CA GLN A 496 13.39 -28.26 11.28
C GLN A 496 13.96 -27.65 10.00
N ARG A 497 13.09 -27.21 9.08
CA ARG A 497 13.49 -26.64 7.78
C ARG A 497 13.95 -25.18 7.89
N TYR A 498 13.42 -24.44 8.86
CA TYR A 498 13.73 -23.04 9.13
C TYR A 498 14.15 -22.88 10.60
N PRO A 499 15.30 -23.44 11.02
CA PRO A 499 15.75 -23.37 12.40
C PRO A 499 16.10 -21.93 12.80
N ILE A 500 15.94 -21.62 14.09
CA ILE A 500 16.48 -20.40 14.70
C ILE A 500 17.79 -20.82 15.39
N GLU A 501 18.89 -20.12 15.11
CA GLU A 501 20.15 -20.31 15.84
C GLU A 501 20.01 -19.73 17.26
N LEU A 502 19.49 -20.53 18.18
CA LEU A 502 19.47 -20.19 19.61
C LEU A 502 20.40 -21.15 20.32
N GLN A 503 21.36 -20.59 21.07
CA GLN A 503 22.40 -21.41 21.67
C GLN A 503 21.87 -22.38 22.75
N ASN A 504 20.69 -22.19 23.35
CA ASN A 504 20.21 -23.05 24.46
C ASN A 504 18.68 -23.08 24.73
N MET A 505 17.80 -22.53 23.88
CA MET A 505 16.35 -22.45 24.17
C MET A 505 15.50 -23.13 23.10
N GLY A 506 14.62 -24.06 23.50
CA GLY A 506 13.58 -24.64 22.64
C GLY A 506 12.35 -23.75 22.54
N TYR A 507 11.51 -23.92 21.52
CA TYR A 507 10.24 -23.20 21.38
C TYR A 507 9.07 -24.12 21.01
N TRP A 508 7.85 -23.69 21.35
CA TRP A 508 6.64 -24.47 21.15
C TRP A 508 6.44 -24.85 19.68
N VAL A 509 6.20 -26.14 19.48
CA VAL A 509 5.77 -26.74 18.21
C VAL A 509 4.53 -27.57 18.53
N ARG A 510 3.56 -27.70 17.61
CA ARG A 510 2.28 -28.43 17.81
C ARG A 510 2.36 -29.85 18.45
N GLN A 511 3.54 -30.43 18.66
CA GLN A 511 3.77 -31.78 19.17
C GLN A 511 4.94 -31.91 20.19
N LYS A 512 5.51 -30.81 20.70
CA LYS A 512 6.66 -30.86 21.62
C LYS A 512 6.67 -29.71 22.63
N ASP A 513 6.90 -30.04 23.89
CA ASP A 513 7.06 -29.07 24.99
C ASP A 513 8.36 -28.27 24.84
N ALA A 514 8.26 -26.98 25.10
CA ALA A 514 9.37 -26.06 25.02
C ALA A 514 9.05 -24.72 25.73
N GLU A 515 10.08 -23.92 25.96
CA GLU A 515 9.97 -22.72 26.80
C GLU A 515 9.60 -21.46 26.01
N GLY A 516 10.11 -21.30 24.78
CA GLY A 516 9.92 -20.09 23.96
C GLY A 516 8.70 -20.11 23.04
N LEU A 517 8.27 -18.92 22.61
CA LEU A 517 7.14 -18.77 21.68
C LEU A 517 7.60 -18.29 20.29
N ARG A 518 7.18 -19.01 19.25
CA ARG A 518 7.41 -18.67 17.83
C ARG A 518 6.09 -18.73 17.10
N ILE A 519 5.91 -17.89 16.07
CA ILE A 519 4.68 -17.84 15.30
C ILE A 519 4.89 -18.17 13.83
N VAL A 520 3.85 -18.76 13.24
CA VAL A 520 3.63 -18.94 11.81
C VAL A 520 2.33 -18.25 11.47
N ARG A 521 2.33 -17.47 10.39
CA ARG A 521 1.11 -16.89 9.82
C ARG A 521 0.72 -17.69 8.58
N GLU A 522 -0.47 -18.27 8.62
CA GLU A 522 -1.03 -19.11 7.56
C GLU A 522 -2.32 -18.51 6.97
N ARG A 523 -2.52 -18.68 5.66
CA ARG A 523 -3.79 -18.39 4.98
C ARG A 523 -4.73 -19.57 5.12
N VAL A 524 -5.84 -19.37 5.81
CA VAL A 524 -6.94 -20.34 5.80
C VAL A 524 -7.79 -20.08 4.56
N SER A 525 -7.89 -21.06 3.66
CA SER A 525 -8.87 -21.02 2.58
C SER A 525 -10.26 -21.21 3.17
N ASN A 526 -11.22 -20.35 2.82
CA ASN A 526 -12.64 -20.64 3.04
C ASN A 526 -13.04 -21.79 2.10
N THR A 527 -12.67 -23.00 2.49
CA THR A 527 -13.23 -24.23 1.95
C THR A 527 -14.07 -24.84 3.06
N SER A 528 -15.39 -24.70 2.90
CA SER A 528 -16.43 -25.53 3.51
C SER A 528 -16.65 -25.37 5.02
N SER A 529 -17.65 -24.58 5.40
CA SER A 529 -18.62 -25.07 6.38
C SER A 529 -19.84 -25.53 5.60
N GLU A 530 -20.13 -26.82 5.72
CA GLU A 530 -21.38 -27.45 5.30
C GLU A 530 -22.58 -26.72 5.92
N PHE A 531 -23.64 -26.62 5.11
CA PHE A 531 -25.01 -26.11 5.34
C PHE A 531 -25.25 -24.60 5.19
#